data_AF-A0A2V6PU16-F1
#
_entry.id   AF-A0A2V6PU16-F1
#
_cell.length_a   1.000
_cell.length_b   1.000
_cell.length_c   1.000
_cell.angle_alpha   90.00
_cell.angle_beta   90.00
_cell.angle_gamma   90.00
#
_symmetry.space_group_name_H-M   'P 1'
#
loop_
_entity.id
_entity.type
_entity.pdbx_description
1 polymer ?
#
loop_
_entity_poly.entity_id
_entity_poly.type
_entity_poly.pdbx_seq_one_letter_code
_entity_poly.pdbx_strand_id
1 'polypeptide(L)'
;MLISAPFDNWWHKAYGLDVQIISPPHSVLAAGMYGVALGAMLLVLRHQNITHKEPPPGRGMLACVAGVLIALVATMVIEYSFPNHQHTGRFYKISCGIYPLILVGIARATKLRWASTAIALAYMSVIAGMAWILPIFPGRPLLGPIYNPVDHMVPLPFPLLLVLPAIALDLLRNWIGVRRGWKHHWSLALLSGCLFFAIFLPVQWKFSKFLISPAADNWFFVGNKWEYGARVGEWCHEFWDVTNPKWNPPATAASLGWALLLAMASSRIGLALGNWMAKVKR
;
A
#
# COMPACT_ATOMS: atom_id res chain seq x y z
N MET A 1 -18.05 10.08 0.84
CA MET A 1 -17.82 10.78 2.12
C MET A 1 -19.12 11.32 2.73
N LEU A 2 -20.02 11.94 1.96
CA LEU A 2 -21.28 12.49 2.48
C LEU A 2 -22.20 11.44 3.16
N ILE A 3 -22.23 10.20 2.66
CA ILE A 3 -23.06 9.12 3.22
C ILE A 3 -22.31 8.31 4.29
N SER A 4 -20.98 8.17 4.15
CA SER A 4 -20.19 7.31 5.04
C SER A 4 -20.13 7.85 6.47
N ALA A 5 -19.99 9.16 6.68
CA ALA A 5 -19.89 9.72 8.03
C ALA A 5 -21.20 9.60 8.86
N PRO A 6 -22.39 9.92 8.31
CA PRO A 6 -23.65 9.64 9.01
C PRO A 6 -23.85 8.15 9.29
N PHE A 7 -23.46 7.27 8.35
CA PHE A 7 -23.57 5.82 8.53
C PHE A 7 -22.62 5.30 9.62
N ASP A 8 -21.40 5.83 9.68
CA ASP A 8 -20.40 5.51 10.71
C ASP A 8 -20.89 5.90 12.11
N ASN A 9 -21.42 7.12 12.26
CA ASN A 9 -22.00 7.57 13.53
C ASN A 9 -23.19 6.71 13.98
N TRP A 10 -24.07 6.33 13.05
CA TRP A 10 -25.18 5.43 13.34
C TRP A 10 -24.68 4.06 13.76
N TRP A 11 -23.68 3.53 13.05
CA TRP A 11 -23.08 2.23 13.32
C TRP A 11 -22.46 2.18 14.71
N HIS A 12 -21.65 3.17 15.10
CA HIS A 12 -21.07 3.22 16.43
C HIS A 12 -22.11 3.36 17.54
N LYS A 13 -23.23 4.05 17.28
CA LYS A 13 -24.34 4.14 18.23
C LYS A 13 -25.07 2.80 18.40
N ALA A 14 -25.19 2.02 17.33
CA ALA A 14 -25.92 0.76 17.34
C ALA A 14 -25.08 -0.44 17.82
N TYR A 15 -23.80 -0.49 17.43
CA TYR A 15 -22.92 -1.65 17.61
C TYR A 15 -21.67 -1.38 18.47
N GLY A 16 -21.38 -0.11 18.79
CA GLY A 16 -20.13 0.30 19.45
C GLY A 16 -19.00 0.58 18.46
N LEU A 17 -17.81 0.87 18.99
CA LEU A 17 -16.63 1.19 18.19
C LEU A 17 -16.16 -0.02 17.37
N ASP A 18 -15.60 0.27 16.20
CA ASP A 18 -15.03 -0.76 15.33
C ASP A 18 -13.80 -1.42 15.98
N VAL A 19 -13.76 -2.75 15.93
CA VAL A 19 -12.61 -3.57 16.33
C VAL A 19 -11.69 -3.90 15.16
N GLN A 20 -12.16 -3.62 13.94
CA GLN A 20 -11.42 -3.81 12.71
C GLN A 20 -11.63 -2.62 11.78
N ILE A 21 -10.57 -2.28 11.05
CA ILE A 21 -10.56 -1.25 10.02
C ILE A 21 -11.50 -1.63 8.88
N ILE A 22 -11.63 -2.92 8.54
CA ILE A 22 -12.61 -3.38 7.56
C ILE A 22 -13.97 -3.57 8.25
N SER A 23 -14.69 -2.47 8.46
CA SER A 23 -16.10 -2.48 8.87
C SER A 23 -17.02 -1.97 7.74
N PRO A 24 -18.35 -2.18 7.81
CA PRO A 24 -19.25 -1.72 6.76
C PRO A 24 -19.18 -0.20 6.50
N PRO A 25 -19.16 0.69 7.51
CA PRO A 25 -18.98 2.12 7.27
C PRO A 25 -17.64 2.46 6.61
N HIS A 26 -16.54 1.89 7.09
CA HIS A 26 -15.20 2.09 6.51
C HIS A 26 -15.11 1.58 5.07
N SER A 27 -15.80 0.49 4.74
CA SER A 27 -15.86 -0.05 3.36
C SER A 27 -16.59 0.91 2.42
N VAL A 28 -17.68 1.54 2.87
CA VAL A 28 -18.40 2.58 2.10
C VAL A 28 -17.54 3.84 1.94
N LEU A 29 -16.84 4.25 3.00
CA LEU A 29 -15.90 5.35 2.96
C LEU A 29 -14.80 5.09 1.92
N ALA A 30 -14.16 3.92 2.00
CA ALA A 30 -13.09 3.51 1.10
C ALA A 30 -13.55 3.43 -0.35
N ALA A 31 -14.72 2.85 -0.62
CA ALA A 31 -15.31 2.84 -1.96
C ALA A 31 -15.47 4.25 -2.54
N GLY A 32 -15.93 5.20 -1.72
CA GLY A 32 -16.00 6.61 -2.11
C GLY A 32 -14.64 7.24 -2.40
N MET A 33 -13.63 6.99 -1.54
CA MET A 33 -12.28 7.50 -1.73
C MET A 33 -11.61 6.91 -2.98
N TYR A 34 -11.79 5.62 -3.24
CA TYR A 34 -11.34 4.98 -4.48
C TYR A 34 -12.03 5.56 -5.71
N GLY A 35 -13.35 5.80 -5.64
CA GLY A 35 -14.09 6.44 -6.72
C GLY A 35 -13.54 7.83 -7.07
N VAL A 36 -13.23 8.65 -6.07
CA VAL A 36 -12.61 9.97 -6.26
C VAL A 36 -11.21 9.84 -6.87
N ALA A 37 -10.37 8.96 -6.34
CA ALA A 37 -9.03 8.73 -6.88
C ALA A 37 -9.07 8.26 -8.34
N LEU A 38 -9.92 7.27 -8.66
CA LEU A 38 -10.13 6.78 -10.02
C LEU A 38 -10.65 7.89 -10.95
N GLY A 39 -11.63 8.68 -10.52
CA GLY A 39 -12.15 9.81 -11.29
C GLY A 39 -11.09 10.86 -11.60
N ALA A 40 -10.29 11.25 -10.61
CA ALA A 40 -9.17 12.17 -10.79
C ALA A 40 -8.13 11.62 -11.78
N MET A 41 -7.80 10.32 -11.69
CA MET A 41 -6.89 9.69 -12.66
C MET A 41 -7.46 9.71 -14.07
N LEU A 42 -8.74 9.42 -14.27
CA LEU A 42 -9.37 9.42 -15.59
C LEU A 42 -9.34 10.81 -16.24
N LEU A 43 -9.58 11.87 -15.46
CA LEU A 43 -9.48 13.25 -15.94
C LEU A 43 -8.06 13.59 -16.41
N VAL A 44 -7.04 13.24 -15.60
CA VAL A 44 -5.63 13.45 -15.96
C VAL A 44 -5.24 12.62 -17.17
N LEU A 45 -5.62 11.34 -17.21
CA LEU A 45 -5.35 10.43 -18.33
C LEU A 45 -5.96 10.93 -19.63
N ARG A 46 -7.23 11.34 -19.60
CA ARG A 46 -7.91 11.92 -20.76
C ARG A 46 -7.12 13.12 -21.27
N HIS A 47 -6.81 14.08 -20.40
CA HIS A 47 -6.07 15.28 -20.78
C HIS A 47 -4.69 14.94 -21.36
N GLN A 48 -3.96 13.99 -20.75
CA GLN A 48 -2.65 13.53 -21.21
C GLN A 48 -2.70 12.79 -22.55
N ASN A 49 -3.81 12.12 -22.88
CA ASN A 49 -3.95 11.30 -24.08
C ASN A 49 -4.54 12.07 -25.28
N ILE A 50 -5.25 13.17 -25.04
CA ILE A 50 -5.73 14.07 -26.12
C ILE A 50 -4.71 15.17 -26.43
N THR A 51 -3.85 15.52 -25.48
CA THR A 51 -2.85 16.58 -25.66
C THR A 51 -1.61 16.01 -26.34
N HIS A 52 -1.18 16.63 -27.44
CA HIS A 52 0.03 16.25 -28.20
C HIS A 52 1.30 16.97 -27.73
N LYS A 53 1.32 17.49 -26.49
CA LYS A 53 2.47 18.20 -25.93
C LYS A 53 3.52 17.21 -25.40
N GLU A 54 4.78 17.55 -25.60
CA GLU A 54 5.94 16.83 -25.05
C GLU A 54 6.74 17.78 -24.13
N PRO A 55 6.84 17.49 -22.81
CA PRO A 55 6.30 16.31 -22.15
C PRO A 55 4.77 16.36 -21.95
N PRO A 56 4.11 15.20 -21.80
CA PRO A 56 2.67 15.13 -21.58
C PRO A 56 2.27 15.83 -20.26
N PRO A 57 1.22 16.68 -20.26
CA PRO A 57 0.75 17.34 -19.06
C PRO A 57 0.19 16.32 -18.06
N GLY A 58 0.31 16.59 -16.77
CA GLY A 58 -0.29 15.75 -15.72
C GLY A 58 0.44 14.44 -15.42
N ARG A 59 1.54 14.11 -16.12
CA ARG A 59 2.35 12.90 -15.85
C ARG A 59 2.79 12.74 -14.39
N GLY A 60 3.17 13.85 -13.74
CA GLY A 60 3.51 13.86 -12.31
C GLY A 60 2.29 13.69 -11.41
N MET A 61 1.20 14.38 -11.73
CA MET A 61 -0.07 14.26 -10.99
C MET A 61 -0.61 12.83 -11.01
N LEU A 62 -0.50 12.13 -12.14
CA LEU A 62 -0.92 10.73 -12.23
C LEU A 62 -0.09 9.83 -11.31
N ALA A 63 1.21 10.08 -11.18
CA ALA A 63 2.06 9.38 -10.20
C ALA A 63 1.63 9.69 -8.76
N CYS A 64 1.34 10.96 -8.44
CA CYS A 64 0.87 11.37 -7.12
C CYS A 64 -0.48 10.71 -6.77
N VAL A 65 -1.46 10.74 -7.67
CA VAL A 65 -2.79 10.13 -7.43
C VAL A 65 -2.66 8.61 -7.28
N ALA A 66 -1.80 7.96 -8.06
CA ALA A 66 -1.53 6.54 -7.89
C ALA A 66 -0.83 6.23 -6.56
N GLY A 67 0.06 7.10 -6.08
CA GLY A 67 0.67 6.98 -4.75
C GLY A 67 -0.36 7.13 -3.63
N VAL A 68 -1.28 8.09 -3.76
CA VAL A 68 -2.43 8.23 -2.85
C VAL A 68 -3.33 7.00 -2.91
N LEU A 69 -3.58 6.42 -4.08
CA LEU A 69 -4.34 5.19 -4.21
C LEU A 69 -3.66 4.02 -3.49
N ILE A 70 -2.33 3.88 -3.58
CA ILE A 70 -1.59 2.90 -2.78
C ILE A 70 -1.75 3.20 -1.29
N ALA A 71 -1.68 4.46 -0.86
CA ALA A 71 -1.87 4.84 0.54
C ALA A 71 -3.26 4.42 1.06
N LEU A 72 -4.32 4.72 0.30
CA LEU A 72 -5.69 4.31 0.64
C LEU A 72 -5.84 2.79 0.77
N VAL A 73 -5.31 2.04 -0.19
CA VAL A 73 -5.40 0.57 -0.17
C VAL A 73 -4.54 -0.02 0.95
N ALA A 74 -3.34 0.52 1.18
CA ALA A 74 -2.45 0.09 2.25
C ALA A 74 -3.09 0.30 3.63
N THR A 75 -3.76 1.44 3.84
CA THR A 75 -4.54 1.69 5.07
C THR A 75 -5.63 0.65 5.25
N MET A 76 -6.32 0.26 4.17
CA MET A 76 -7.40 -0.74 4.26
C MET A 76 -6.93 -2.16 4.58
N VAL A 77 -5.66 -2.46 4.33
CA VAL A 77 -5.06 -3.78 4.63
C VAL A 77 -4.03 -3.70 5.75
N ILE A 78 -4.00 -2.60 6.51
CA ILE A 78 -2.97 -2.37 7.53
C ILE A 78 -2.98 -3.44 8.63
N GLU A 79 -4.17 -3.96 8.96
CA GLU A 79 -4.38 -5.06 9.91
C GLU A 79 -3.62 -6.34 9.54
N TYR A 80 -3.26 -6.51 8.27
CA TYR A 80 -2.47 -7.65 7.79
C TYR A 80 -1.04 -7.27 7.40
N SER A 81 -0.63 -6.02 7.63
CA SER A 81 0.66 -5.49 7.20
C SER A 81 1.43 -4.72 8.27
N PHE A 82 0.96 -4.73 9.54
CA PHE A 82 1.80 -4.40 10.69
C PHE A 82 3.16 -5.10 10.60
N PRO A 83 4.25 -4.47 11.07
CA PRO A 83 5.60 -5.07 11.07
C PRO A 83 5.62 -6.50 11.63
N ASN A 84 4.87 -6.76 12.68
CA ASN A 84 4.75 -8.06 13.35
C ASN A 84 4.14 -9.16 12.47
N HIS A 85 3.37 -8.81 11.43
CA HIS A 85 2.78 -9.75 10.47
C HIS A 85 3.68 -10.08 9.28
N GLN A 86 4.79 -9.37 9.07
CA GLN A 86 5.50 -9.41 7.80
C GLN A 86 6.33 -10.69 7.56
N HIS A 87 6.32 -11.63 8.51
CA HIS A 87 6.86 -12.99 8.36
C HIS A 87 5.76 -14.02 8.07
N THR A 88 4.50 -13.59 7.91
CA THR A 88 3.37 -14.47 7.58
C THR A 88 3.19 -14.65 6.07
N GLY A 89 2.67 -15.81 5.66
CA GLY A 89 2.26 -16.02 4.27
C GLY A 89 1.10 -15.12 3.84
N ARG A 90 0.25 -14.67 4.78
CA ARG A 90 -0.89 -13.78 4.50
C ARG A 90 -0.42 -12.41 4.02
N PHE A 91 0.55 -11.81 4.71
CA PHE A 91 1.14 -10.53 4.36
C PHE A 91 1.66 -10.52 2.91
N TYR A 92 2.45 -11.54 2.53
CA TYR A 92 3.02 -11.62 1.19
C TYR A 92 1.96 -11.84 0.10
N LYS A 93 0.95 -12.68 0.34
CA LYS A 93 -0.14 -12.89 -0.62
C LYS A 93 -0.93 -11.60 -0.88
N ILE A 94 -1.30 -10.87 0.17
CA ILE A 94 -2.04 -9.60 0.05
C ILE A 94 -1.18 -8.57 -0.68
N SER A 95 0.06 -8.36 -0.22
CA SER A 95 0.98 -7.39 -0.80
C SER A 95 1.26 -7.65 -2.29
N CYS A 96 1.50 -8.91 -2.65
CA CYS A 96 1.75 -9.31 -4.04
C CYS A 96 0.49 -9.30 -4.91
N GLY A 97 -0.69 -9.46 -4.33
CA GLY A 97 -1.97 -9.30 -5.03
C GLY A 97 -2.31 -7.84 -5.36
N ILE A 98 -1.81 -6.89 -4.57
CA ILE A 98 -2.21 -5.48 -4.64
C ILE A 98 -1.16 -4.61 -5.33
N TYR A 99 0.06 -4.56 -4.78
CA TYR A 99 1.02 -3.53 -5.16
C TYR A 99 1.54 -3.66 -6.60
N PRO A 100 1.83 -4.87 -7.13
CA PRO A 100 2.23 -5.02 -8.53
C PRO A 100 1.15 -4.56 -9.51
N LEU A 101 -0.13 -4.76 -9.19
CA LEU A 101 -1.24 -4.31 -10.05
C LEU A 101 -1.18 -2.80 -10.29
N ILE A 102 -0.96 -2.04 -9.22
CA ILE A 102 -0.90 -0.57 -9.27
C ILE A 102 0.44 -0.10 -9.84
N LEU A 103 1.56 -0.60 -9.29
CA LEU A 103 2.91 -0.17 -9.65
C LEU A 103 3.28 -0.51 -11.09
N VAL A 104 2.79 -1.62 -11.65
CA VAL A 104 3.03 -1.98 -13.04
C VAL A 104 1.98 -1.33 -13.95
N GLY A 105 0.71 -1.32 -13.52
CA GLY A 105 -0.39 -0.85 -14.33
C GLY A 105 -0.42 0.66 -14.54
N ILE A 106 -0.46 1.44 -13.46
CA ILE A 106 -0.58 2.90 -13.58
C ILE A 106 0.72 3.52 -14.06
N ALA A 107 1.87 2.95 -13.67
CA ALA A 107 3.18 3.39 -14.16
C ALA A 107 3.29 3.35 -15.69
N ARG A 108 2.63 2.38 -16.34
CA ARG A 108 2.57 2.26 -17.80
C ARG A 108 1.86 3.46 -18.45
N ALA A 109 0.84 4.00 -17.80
CA ALA A 109 0.04 5.12 -18.31
C ALA A 109 0.61 6.50 -17.90
N THR A 110 1.46 6.55 -16.89
CA THR A 110 2.04 7.78 -16.31
C THR A 110 3.03 8.49 -17.23
N LYS A 111 3.57 7.83 -18.27
CA LYS A 111 4.56 8.38 -19.24
C LYS A 111 5.80 9.04 -18.59
N LEU A 112 6.13 8.67 -17.33
CA LEU A 112 7.40 9.01 -16.67
C LEU A 112 8.43 7.90 -16.89
N ARG A 113 9.72 8.26 -16.97
CA ARG A 113 10.83 7.28 -17.07
C ARG A 113 10.95 6.41 -15.81
N TRP A 114 10.72 7.01 -14.64
CA TRP A 114 10.74 6.37 -13.33
C TRP A 114 9.35 6.41 -12.70
N ALA A 115 8.38 5.81 -13.39
CA ALA A 115 6.97 5.98 -13.04
C ALA A 115 6.61 5.16 -11.80
N SER A 116 7.01 3.88 -11.73
CA SER A 116 6.74 3.04 -10.56
C SER A 116 7.40 3.62 -9.32
N THR A 117 8.62 4.12 -9.45
CA THR A 117 9.40 4.75 -8.37
C THR A 117 8.73 6.03 -7.88
N ALA A 118 8.28 6.90 -8.79
CA ALA A 118 7.55 8.12 -8.41
C ALA A 118 6.24 7.81 -7.67
N ILE A 119 5.51 6.78 -8.09
CA ILE A 119 4.29 6.31 -7.42
C ILE A 119 4.61 5.83 -6.00
N ALA A 120 5.64 4.99 -5.85
CA ALA A 120 6.05 4.46 -4.55
C ALA A 120 6.55 5.56 -3.60
N LEU A 121 7.26 6.57 -4.13
CA LEU A 121 7.69 7.74 -3.36
C LEU A 121 6.52 8.60 -2.92
N ALA A 122 5.51 8.82 -3.78
CA ALA A 122 4.31 9.56 -3.42
C ALA A 122 3.55 8.84 -2.29
N TYR A 123 3.36 7.52 -2.39
CA TYR A 123 2.82 6.69 -1.29
C TYR A 123 3.62 6.86 0.01
N MET A 124 4.94 6.66 -0.07
CA MET A 124 5.83 6.73 1.08
C MET A 124 5.79 8.11 1.73
N SER A 125 5.75 9.18 0.94
CA SER A 125 5.68 10.55 1.43
C SER A 125 4.40 10.83 2.20
N VAL A 126 3.26 10.29 1.75
CA VAL A 126 1.97 10.44 2.45
C VAL A 126 2.02 9.75 3.81
N ILE A 127 2.40 8.48 3.87
CA ILE A 127 2.38 7.72 5.13
C ILE A 127 3.49 8.18 6.07
N ALA A 128 4.71 8.42 5.58
CA ALA A 128 5.79 8.93 6.41
C ALA A 128 5.49 10.36 6.90
N GLY A 129 4.87 11.19 6.06
CA GLY A 129 4.36 12.51 6.47
C GLY A 129 3.38 12.40 7.63
N MET A 130 2.43 11.46 7.58
CA MET A 130 1.54 11.19 8.72
C MET A 130 2.32 10.74 9.96
N ALA A 131 3.31 9.87 9.79
CA ALA A 131 4.15 9.38 10.89
C ALA A 131 4.93 10.49 11.60
N TRP A 132 5.40 11.50 10.86
CA TRP A 132 6.16 12.62 11.42
C TRP A 132 5.28 13.76 11.94
N ILE A 133 4.11 13.96 11.33
CA ILE A 133 3.26 15.14 11.60
C ILE A 133 2.23 14.84 12.71
N LEU A 134 1.58 13.67 12.69
CA LEU A 134 0.50 13.38 13.65
C LEU A 134 0.97 13.42 15.12
N PRO A 135 2.12 12.83 15.50
CA PRO A 135 2.57 12.86 16.90
C PRO A 135 2.83 14.26 17.47
N ILE A 136 2.92 15.30 16.63
CA ILE A 136 3.12 16.68 17.08
C ILE A 136 1.82 17.26 17.68
N PHE A 137 0.66 16.70 17.33
CA PHE A 137 -0.62 17.19 17.79
C PHE A 137 -1.06 16.50 19.09
N PRO A 138 -1.42 17.27 20.13
CA PRO A 138 -1.94 16.70 21.36
C PRO A 138 -3.29 16.01 21.12
N GLY A 139 -3.51 14.86 21.75
CA GLY A 139 -4.72 14.07 21.62
C GLY A 139 -4.84 13.09 22.79
N ARG A 140 -5.99 13.08 23.47
CA ARG A 140 -6.25 12.15 24.57
C ARG A 140 -7.41 11.23 24.24
N PRO A 141 -7.34 9.93 24.58
CA PRO A 141 -8.45 9.02 24.38
C PRO A 141 -9.68 9.47 25.19
N LEU A 142 -10.83 9.52 24.54
CA LEU A 142 -12.11 9.89 25.16
C LEU A 142 -13.02 8.69 25.42
N LEU A 143 -12.63 7.51 24.92
CA LEU A 143 -13.42 6.27 24.95
C LEU A 143 -12.55 5.14 25.47
N GLY A 144 -13.10 4.37 26.41
CA GLY A 144 -12.44 3.21 26.99
C GLY A 144 -12.68 1.91 26.20
N PRO A 145 -11.96 0.83 26.54
CA PRO A 145 -10.93 0.78 27.58
C PRO A 145 -9.62 1.44 27.13
N ILE A 146 -8.98 2.17 28.06
CA ILE A 146 -7.68 2.83 27.83
C ILE A 146 -6.61 2.01 28.53
N TYR A 147 -5.79 1.29 27.76
CA TYR A 147 -4.68 0.49 28.28
C TYR A 147 -3.32 1.15 28.05
N ASN A 148 -3.25 2.06 27.08
CA ASN A 148 -2.05 2.81 26.72
C ASN A 148 -2.40 4.32 26.69
N PRO A 149 -2.13 5.08 27.77
CA PRO A 149 -2.55 6.47 27.87
C PRO A 149 -1.65 7.41 27.04
N VAL A 150 -1.83 7.40 25.72
CA VAL A 150 -1.18 8.33 24.79
C VAL A 150 -1.82 9.72 24.87
N ASP A 151 -0.99 10.76 24.77
CA ASP A 151 -1.35 12.18 24.87
C ASP A 151 -1.17 12.95 23.55
N HIS A 152 -0.91 12.23 22.47
CA HIS A 152 -0.72 12.73 21.11
C HIS A 152 -1.44 11.83 20.09
N MET A 153 -1.62 12.32 18.86
CA MET A 153 -2.18 11.49 17.79
C MET A 153 -1.20 10.37 17.41
N VAL A 154 -1.68 9.13 17.42
CA VAL A 154 -0.88 7.95 17.05
C VAL A 154 -0.95 7.73 15.54
N PRO A 155 0.20 7.67 14.84
CA PRO A 155 0.22 7.45 13.40
C PRO A 155 0.14 5.97 13.05
N LEU A 156 -0.05 5.69 11.77
CA LEU A 156 0.16 4.35 11.21
C LEU A 156 1.64 3.96 11.28
N PRO A 157 1.96 2.64 11.26
CA PRO A 157 3.33 2.16 11.14
C PRO A 157 4.06 2.75 9.94
N PHE A 158 5.39 2.81 10.01
CA PHE A 158 6.25 3.30 8.92
C PHE A 158 5.90 2.62 7.58
N PRO A 159 5.90 3.36 6.45
CA PRO A 159 5.46 2.81 5.18
C PRO A 159 6.29 1.60 4.75
N LEU A 160 5.62 0.70 4.01
CA LEU A 160 6.29 -0.38 3.31
C LEU A 160 7.32 0.21 2.33
N LEU A 161 8.54 -0.31 2.33
CA LEU A 161 9.60 0.02 1.37
C LEU A 161 9.30 -0.46 -0.09
N LEU A 162 8.21 0.01 -0.69
CA LEU A 162 7.83 -0.25 -2.08
C LEU A 162 8.76 0.44 -3.09
N VAL A 163 9.55 1.43 -2.66
CA VAL A 163 10.49 2.17 -3.52
C VAL A 163 11.53 1.23 -4.13
N LEU A 164 12.07 0.27 -3.37
CA LEU A 164 13.09 -0.65 -3.87
C LEU A 164 12.60 -1.58 -4.99
N PRO A 165 11.48 -2.33 -4.83
CA PRO A 165 10.94 -3.10 -5.95
C PRO A 165 10.47 -2.18 -7.09
N ALA A 166 10.00 -0.96 -6.81
CA ALA A 166 9.60 -0.03 -7.86
C ALA A 166 10.77 0.47 -8.73
N ILE A 167 11.94 0.72 -8.14
CA ILE A 167 13.19 1.01 -8.87
C ILE A 167 13.52 -0.16 -9.80
N ALA A 168 13.45 -1.39 -9.30
CA ALA A 168 13.71 -2.59 -10.10
C ALA A 168 12.74 -2.73 -11.28
N LEU A 169 11.44 -2.46 -11.05
CA LEU A 169 10.43 -2.46 -12.11
C LEU A 169 10.69 -1.39 -13.18
N ASP A 170 11.07 -0.17 -12.79
CA ASP A 170 11.42 0.88 -13.76
C ASP A 170 12.70 0.52 -14.54
N LEU A 171 13.72 -0.04 -13.89
CA LEU A 171 14.93 -0.54 -14.55
C LEU A 171 14.61 -1.64 -15.58
N LEU A 172 13.80 -2.63 -15.20
CA LEU A 172 13.34 -3.70 -16.09
C LEU A 172 12.62 -3.13 -17.31
N ARG A 173 11.70 -2.19 -17.09
CA ARG A 173 10.94 -1.53 -18.14
C ARG A 173 11.83 -0.72 -19.08
N ASN A 174 12.83 -0.01 -18.54
CA ASN A 174 13.77 0.78 -19.31
C ASN A 174 14.73 -0.11 -20.11
N TRP A 175 15.12 -1.28 -19.57
CA TRP A 175 15.98 -2.24 -20.24
C TRP A 175 15.28 -3.00 -21.38
N ILE A 176 14.09 -3.54 -21.12
CA ILE A 176 13.33 -4.31 -22.13
C ILE A 176 12.73 -3.39 -23.20
N GLY A 177 12.43 -2.14 -22.82
CA GLY A 177 11.81 -1.14 -23.70
C GLY A 177 10.32 -1.38 -23.95
N VAL A 178 9.75 -0.59 -24.87
CA VAL A 178 8.34 -0.66 -25.24
C VAL A 178 8.19 -1.44 -26.54
N ARG A 179 8.07 -2.77 -26.46
CA ARG A 179 7.73 -3.60 -27.62
C ARG A 179 6.25 -3.99 -27.63
N ARG A 180 5.70 -4.16 -28.84
CA ARG A 180 4.33 -4.65 -29.06
C ARG A 180 4.40 -6.15 -29.37
N GLY A 181 3.55 -6.94 -28.74
CA GLY A 181 3.42 -8.37 -29.03
C GLY A 181 2.96 -9.18 -27.83
N TRP A 182 2.17 -10.22 -28.08
CA TRP A 182 1.61 -11.08 -27.03
C TRP A 182 2.69 -11.70 -26.15
N LYS A 183 3.72 -12.31 -26.77
CA LYS A 183 4.85 -12.93 -26.05
C LYS A 183 5.58 -11.92 -25.16
N HIS A 184 5.79 -10.70 -25.66
CA HIS A 184 6.44 -9.61 -24.92
C HIS A 184 5.62 -9.14 -23.71
N HIS A 185 4.29 -9.05 -23.85
CA HIS A 185 3.42 -8.65 -22.73
C HIS A 185 3.39 -9.70 -21.62
N TRP A 186 3.39 -10.98 -21.98
CA TRP A 186 3.46 -12.06 -21.00
C TRP A 186 4.83 -12.14 -20.34
N SER A 187 5.93 -12.05 -21.10
CA SER A 187 7.26 -12.06 -20.49
C SER A 187 7.44 -10.86 -19.56
N LEU A 188 7.03 -9.66 -19.95
CA LEU A 188 7.10 -8.47 -19.10
C LEU A 188 6.24 -8.63 -17.84
N ALA A 189 5.04 -9.21 -17.95
CA ALA A 189 4.18 -9.47 -16.79
C ALA A 189 4.82 -10.42 -15.79
N LEU A 190 5.32 -11.56 -16.27
CA LEU A 190 5.96 -12.59 -15.45
C LEU A 190 7.23 -12.04 -14.80
N LEU A 191 8.11 -11.41 -15.60
CA LEU A 191 9.34 -10.80 -15.08
C LEU A 191 9.06 -9.70 -14.07
N SER A 192 8.05 -8.85 -14.29
CA SER A 192 7.68 -7.79 -13.34
C SER A 192 7.19 -8.39 -12.02
N GLY A 193 6.33 -9.41 -12.07
CA GLY A 193 5.83 -10.08 -10.87
C GLY A 193 6.94 -10.78 -10.09
N CYS A 194 7.79 -11.55 -10.79
CA CYS A 194 8.95 -12.21 -10.19
C CYS A 194 9.93 -11.20 -9.58
N LEU A 195 10.25 -10.12 -10.30
CA LEU A 195 11.18 -9.11 -9.84
C LEU A 195 10.64 -8.35 -8.62
N PHE A 196 9.37 -7.96 -8.65
CA PHE A 196 8.72 -7.35 -7.50
C PHE A 196 8.82 -8.27 -6.28
N PHE A 197 8.41 -9.54 -6.41
CA PHE A 197 8.44 -10.51 -5.32
C PHE A 197 9.86 -10.75 -4.78
N ALA A 198 10.82 -10.98 -5.67
CA ALA A 198 12.21 -11.27 -5.33
C ALA A 198 12.90 -10.12 -4.58
N ILE A 199 12.51 -8.87 -4.83
CA ILE A 199 13.03 -7.70 -4.11
C ILE A 199 12.20 -7.42 -2.85
N PHE A 200 10.87 -7.43 -2.95
CA PHE A 200 9.98 -7.08 -1.85
C PHE A 200 10.13 -8.03 -0.67
N LEU A 201 10.25 -9.34 -0.91
CA LEU A 201 10.36 -10.35 0.15
C LEU A 201 11.56 -10.11 1.07
N PRO A 202 12.82 -10.13 0.60
CA PRO A 202 13.96 -9.95 1.50
C PRO A 202 14.04 -8.55 2.10
N VAL A 203 13.56 -7.52 1.38
CA VAL A 203 13.53 -6.14 1.88
C VAL A 203 12.58 -6.03 3.07
N GLN A 204 11.32 -6.44 2.91
CA GLN A 204 10.33 -6.33 4.01
C GLN A 204 10.65 -7.29 5.13
N TRP A 205 11.16 -8.49 4.83
CA TRP A 205 11.57 -9.44 5.86
C TRP A 205 12.60 -8.85 6.83
N LYS A 206 13.63 -8.18 6.30
CA LYS A 206 14.67 -7.53 7.11
C LYS A 206 14.19 -6.23 7.73
N PHE A 207 13.41 -5.45 6.98
CA PHE A 207 12.96 -4.14 7.45
C PHE A 207 11.94 -4.26 8.58
N SER A 208 11.00 -5.20 8.51
CA SER A 208 10.09 -5.49 9.63
C SER A 208 10.83 -5.90 10.90
N LYS A 209 11.88 -6.71 10.79
CA LYS A 209 12.74 -7.06 11.93
C LYS A 209 13.38 -5.83 12.58
N PHE A 210 13.79 -4.85 11.76
CA PHE A 210 14.25 -3.57 12.27
C PHE A 210 13.11 -2.77 12.91
N LEU A 211 11.94 -2.67 12.26
CA LEU A 211 10.79 -1.89 12.75
C LEU A 211 10.23 -2.36 14.10
N ILE A 212 10.28 -3.66 14.40
CA ILE A 212 9.87 -4.19 15.70
C ILE A 212 10.99 -4.13 16.75
N SER A 213 12.23 -3.84 16.35
CA SER A 213 13.35 -3.74 17.28
C SER A 213 13.36 -2.38 18.01
N PRO A 214 13.98 -2.29 19.20
CA PRO A 214 14.14 -1.01 19.90
C PRO A 214 14.85 0.07 19.06
N ALA A 215 15.69 -0.32 18.09
CA ALA A 215 16.41 0.63 17.24
C ALA A 215 15.48 1.45 16.33
N ALA A 216 14.28 0.97 16.03
CA ALA A 216 13.29 1.72 15.24
C ALA A 216 12.42 2.64 16.09
N ASP A 217 12.48 2.57 17.43
CA ASP A 217 11.75 3.47 18.32
C ASP A 217 12.44 4.82 18.41
N ASN A 218 12.31 5.60 17.34
CA ASN A 218 12.82 6.95 17.22
C ASN A 218 11.83 7.80 16.40
N TRP A 219 12.06 9.11 16.41
CA TRP A 219 11.18 10.08 15.75
C TRP A 219 11.01 9.83 14.24
N PHE A 220 12.00 9.23 13.58
CA PHE A 220 12.00 9.05 12.14
C PHE A 220 11.24 7.78 11.74
N PHE A 221 11.58 6.64 12.34
CA PHE A 221 10.98 5.35 11.98
C PHE A 221 9.69 5.06 12.71
N VAL A 222 9.42 5.76 13.82
CA VAL A 222 8.15 5.67 14.56
C VAL A 222 7.81 4.21 14.88
N GLY A 223 8.85 3.42 15.19
CA GLY A 223 8.70 2.03 15.58
C GLY A 223 7.94 1.94 16.89
N ASN A 224 7.24 0.81 17.06
CA ASN A 224 6.58 0.47 18.31
C ASN A 224 5.57 1.52 18.84
N LYS A 225 4.90 2.27 17.96
CA LYS A 225 3.78 3.14 18.35
C LYS A 225 2.46 2.39 18.24
N TRP A 226 1.71 2.41 19.34
CA TRP A 226 0.45 1.69 19.50
C TRP A 226 -0.65 2.64 19.94
N GLU A 227 -1.87 2.35 19.52
CA GLU A 227 -3.05 3.11 19.91
C GLU A 227 -3.41 2.91 21.38
N TYR A 228 -4.34 3.72 21.87
CA TYR A 228 -4.70 3.75 23.30
C TYR A 228 -5.38 2.47 23.81
N GLY A 229 -5.98 1.69 22.91
CA GLY A 229 -6.62 0.41 23.21
C GLY A 229 -5.65 -0.77 23.29
N ALA A 230 -4.37 -0.58 22.95
CA ALA A 230 -3.38 -1.65 22.99
C ALA A 230 -2.84 -1.87 24.41
N ARG A 231 -2.74 -3.13 24.83
CA ARG A 231 -2.00 -3.52 26.05
C ARG A 231 -0.53 -3.72 25.69
N VAL A 232 0.25 -2.64 25.68
CA VAL A 232 1.67 -2.67 25.28
C VAL A 232 2.45 -3.67 26.14
N GLY A 233 3.27 -4.51 25.50
CA GLY A 233 4.06 -5.55 26.15
C GLY A 233 5.04 -6.21 25.19
N GLU A 234 5.62 -7.35 25.57
CA GLU A 234 6.65 -8.04 24.77
C GLU A 234 6.19 -8.40 23.36
N TRP A 235 4.91 -8.78 23.20
CA TRP A 235 4.30 -9.13 21.91
C TRP A 235 4.41 -8.02 20.84
N CYS A 236 4.59 -6.77 21.25
CA CYS A 236 4.81 -5.64 20.35
C CYS A 236 6.15 -5.74 19.59
N HIS A 237 7.13 -6.42 20.17
CA HIS A 237 8.48 -6.59 19.63
C HIS A 237 8.71 -7.97 19.00
N GLU A 238 7.66 -8.78 18.91
CA GLU A 238 7.73 -10.17 18.44
C GLU A 238 6.97 -10.35 17.13
N PHE A 239 7.43 -11.27 16.29
CA PHE A 239 6.64 -11.67 15.14
C PHE A 239 5.49 -12.57 15.57
N TRP A 240 4.29 -12.26 15.09
CA TRP A 240 3.07 -12.91 15.57
C TRP A 240 2.87 -14.31 15.00
N ASP A 241 3.63 -14.70 13.98
CA ASP A 241 3.70 -16.09 13.54
C ASP A 241 4.45 -17.01 14.51
N VAL A 242 5.31 -16.44 15.35
CA VAL A 242 5.99 -17.18 16.42
C VAL A 242 5.12 -17.27 17.67
N THR A 243 4.51 -16.14 18.07
CA THR A 243 3.76 -16.05 19.33
C THR A 243 2.32 -16.53 19.21
N ASN A 244 1.71 -16.38 18.03
CA ASN A 244 0.32 -16.71 17.75
C ASN A 244 0.13 -17.42 16.39
N PRO A 245 0.85 -18.54 16.13
CA PRO A 245 0.87 -19.21 14.82
C PRO A 245 -0.51 -19.66 14.33
N LYS A 246 -1.43 -19.97 15.25
CA LYS A 246 -2.81 -20.38 14.92
C LYS A 246 -3.54 -19.30 14.10
N TRP A 247 -3.34 -18.04 14.46
CA TRP A 247 -4.00 -16.89 13.81
C TRP A 247 -3.12 -16.25 12.73
N ASN A 248 -1.80 -16.43 12.87
CA ASN A 248 -0.76 -15.87 12.01
C ASN A 248 0.14 -16.96 11.44
N PRO A 249 -0.31 -17.79 10.48
CA PRO A 249 0.52 -18.84 9.94
C PRO A 249 1.83 -18.29 9.34
N PRO A 250 2.99 -18.86 9.69
CA PRO A 250 4.28 -18.42 9.19
C PRO A 250 4.35 -18.54 7.67
N ALA A 251 5.25 -17.78 7.05
CA ALA A 251 5.53 -17.92 5.63
C ALA A 251 6.14 -19.30 5.34
N THR A 252 5.40 -20.13 4.61
CA THR A 252 5.86 -21.41 4.07
C THR A 252 6.21 -21.27 2.60
N ALA A 253 7.03 -22.19 2.07
CA ALA A 253 7.33 -22.27 0.64
C ALA A 253 6.05 -22.29 -0.22
N ALA A 254 5.01 -23.01 0.21
CA ALA A 254 3.72 -23.04 -0.48
C ALA A 254 3.02 -21.67 -0.48
N SER A 255 2.97 -20.98 0.67
CA SER A 255 2.35 -19.66 0.77
C SER A 255 3.10 -18.59 -0.03
N LEU A 256 4.43 -18.68 -0.07
CA LEU A 256 5.30 -17.81 -0.85
C LEU A 256 5.19 -18.11 -2.36
N GLY A 257 5.02 -19.37 -2.74
CA GLY A 257 4.68 -19.77 -4.10
C GLY A 257 3.37 -19.13 -4.56
N TRP A 258 2.34 -19.14 -3.72
CA TRP A 258 1.09 -18.42 -4.00
C TRP A 258 1.28 -16.90 -4.11
N ALA A 259 2.09 -16.30 -3.23
CA ALA A 259 2.40 -14.87 -3.32
C ALA A 259 3.08 -14.51 -4.65
N LEU A 260 4.03 -15.33 -5.11
CA LEU A 260 4.68 -15.16 -6.40
C LEU A 260 3.67 -15.28 -7.57
N LEU A 261 2.80 -16.28 -7.55
CA LEU A 261 1.73 -16.43 -8.56
C LEU A 261 0.81 -15.20 -8.58
N LEU A 262 0.43 -14.69 -7.41
CA LEU A 262 -0.36 -13.47 -7.28
C LEU A 262 0.39 -12.24 -7.82
N ALA A 263 1.69 -12.10 -7.57
CA ALA A 263 2.49 -11.01 -8.13
C ALA A 263 2.50 -11.00 -9.66
N MET A 264 2.65 -12.20 -10.27
CA MET A 264 2.63 -12.37 -11.72
C MET A 264 1.24 -12.08 -12.31
N ALA A 265 0.18 -12.64 -11.71
CA ALA A 265 -1.19 -12.39 -12.12
C ALA A 265 -1.56 -10.89 -12.01
N SER A 266 -1.20 -10.26 -10.90
CA SER A 266 -1.43 -8.84 -10.63
C SER A 266 -0.67 -7.95 -11.60
N SER A 267 0.58 -8.29 -11.91
CA SER A 267 1.37 -7.60 -12.95
C SER A 267 0.73 -7.73 -14.33
N ARG A 268 0.18 -8.92 -14.65
CA ARG A 268 -0.49 -9.17 -15.94
C ARG A 268 -1.77 -8.36 -16.09
N ILE A 269 -2.58 -8.30 -15.03
CA ILE A 269 -3.80 -7.50 -14.96
C ILE A 269 -3.43 -6.01 -15.01
N GLY A 270 -2.45 -5.60 -14.21
CA GLY A 270 -1.90 -4.25 -14.19
C GLY A 270 -1.48 -3.78 -15.59
N LEU A 271 -0.67 -4.56 -16.32
CA LEU A 271 -0.28 -4.22 -17.70
C LEU A 271 -1.48 -4.11 -18.65
N ALA A 272 -2.50 -4.95 -18.51
CA ALA A 272 -3.72 -4.84 -19.31
C ALA A 272 -4.44 -3.52 -19.04
N LEU A 273 -4.64 -3.19 -17.76
CA LEU A 273 -5.24 -1.94 -17.32
C LEU A 273 -4.42 -0.73 -17.78
N GLY A 274 -3.10 -0.79 -17.66
CA GLY A 274 -2.18 0.26 -18.12
C GLY A 274 -2.28 0.52 -19.62
N ASN A 275 -2.39 -0.54 -20.43
CA ASN A 275 -2.57 -0.43 -21.87
C ASN A 275 -3.95 0.15 -22.24
N TRP A 276 -4.99 -0.14 -21.45
CA TRP A 276 -6.30 0.48 -21.60
C TRP A 276 -6.25 1.97 -21.20
N MET A 277 -5.67 2.30 -20.04
CA MET A 277 -5.50 3.68 -19.55
C MET A 277 -4.74 4.57 -20.55
N ALA A 278 -3.72 4.01 -21.21
CA ALA A 278 -2.96 4.72 -22.26
C ALA A 278 -3.79 5.09 -23.50
N LYS A 279 -5.03 4.57 -23.63
CA LYS A 279 -5.94 4.82 -24.75
C LYS A 279 -7.19 5.61 -24.37
N VAL A 280 -7.39 5.92 -23.08
CA VAL A 280 -8.56 6.66 -22.59
C VAL A 280 -8.59 8.06 -23.21
N LYS A 281 -9.69 8.41 -23.88
CA LYS A 281 -9.91 9.72 -24.53
C LYS A 281 -11.28 10.34 -24.22
N ARG A 282 -12.21 9.56 -23.69
CA ARG A 282 -13.57 9.95 -23.32
C ARG A 282 -13.79 9.58 -21.87
#